data_AF-A0A382ZSR0-F1
#
_entry.id   AF-A0A382ZSR0-F1
#
_cell.length_a   1.000
_cell.length_b   1.000
_cell.length_c   1.000
_cell.angle_alpha   90.00
_cell.angle_beta   90.00
_cell.angle_gamma   90.00
#
_symmetry.space_group_name_H-M   'P 1'
#
loop_
_entity.id
_entity.type
_entity.pdbx_description
1 polymer ?
#
loop_
_entity_poly.entity_id
_entity_poly.type
_entity_poly.pdbx_seq_one_letter_code
_entity_poly.pdbx_strand_id
1 'polypeptide(L)'
;AVNEQVDVLNSSYAQWGLSFTLSSLDYTQNSSWFNNDSESQYKSQLAISPSTTLNIYTTTAGGYLGYAYLPQDYNESSYMHGVVLNYQTLPNVYNWEYDEGDTGVHEVGHYLGLYHTFQDSCSGNGDYVDDTPAQDDGDNIYNCWNMDTCTSPGNDPIHNYMNYTNDNCITEFTSGQSDRIAYMVETYKPSLGTQEGCAGGYVDDCSGDGDCCAESWIGDGYGDCEDQQYGCDLTCYNNDDGDCSSDVYGCTDATA
;
A
#
# COMPACT_ATOMS: atom_id res chain seq x y z
N ALA A 1 -5.62 -16.28 5.16
CA ALA A 1 -5.90 -15.33 4.06
C ALA A 1 -5.24 -13.97 4.27
N VAL A 2 -5.82 -12.97 4.95
CA VAL A 2 -5.23 -11.59 5.00
C VAL A 2 -3.82 -11.56 5.60
N ASN A 3 -3.63 -12.15 6.79
CA ASN A 3 -2.30 -12.20 7.41
C ASN A 3 -1.31 -13.00 6.56
N GLU A 4 -1.74 -14.11 5.96
CA GLU A 4 -0.89 -14.89 5.04
C GLU A 4 -0.48 -14.06 3.81
N GLN A 5 -1.37 -13.23 3.26
CA GLN A 5 -1.02 -12.33 2.16
C GLN A 5 0.04 -11.31 2.58
N VAL A 6 -0.04 -10.80 3.81
CA VAL A 6 0.99 -9.91 4.38
C VAL A 6 2.32 -10.64 4.57
N ASP A 7 2.28 -11.92 4.98
CA ASP A 7 3.48 -12.75 5.09
C ASP A 7 4.14 -13.00 3.72
N VAL A 8 3.34 -13.24 2.67
CA VAL A 8 3.80 -13.38 1.28
C VAL A 8 4.44 -12.08 0.80
N LEU A 9 3.78 -10.93 0.99
CA LEU A 9 4.36 -9.62 0.67
C LEU A 9 5.71 -9.42 1.37
N ASN A 10 5.79 -9.65 2.69
CA ASN A 10 7.05 -9.52 3.41
C ASN A 10 8.12 -10.48 2.88
N SER A 11 7.76 -11.71 2.51
CA SER A 11 8.70 -12.69 1.97
C SER A 11 9.29 -12.26 0.62
N SER A 12 8.47 -11.68 -0.26
CA SER A 12 8.88 -11.25 -1.60
C SER A 12 9.65 -9.93 -1.60
N TYR A 13 9.35 -9.03 -0.66
CA TYR A 13 9.88 -7.66 -0.65
C TYR A 13 10.97 -7.38 0.40
N ALA A 14 11.11 -8.19 1.45
CA ALA A 14 12.06 -7.91 2.54
C ALA A 14 13.52 -7.82 2.09
N GLN A 15 13.93 -8.62 1.09
CA GLN A 15 15.29 -8.54 0.55
C GLN A 15 15.61 -7.19 -0.11
N TRP A 16 14.57 -6.45 -0.50
CA TRP A 16 14.63 -5.12 -1.12
C TRP A 16 14.40 -3.97 -0.13
N GLY A 17 14.37 -4.27 1.18
CA GLY A 17 14.24 -3.28 2.24
C GLY A 17 12.82 -2.77 2.48
N LEU A 18 11.81 -3.42 1.90
CA LEU A 18 10.39 -3.10 2.08
C LEU A 18 9.75 -4.08 3.07
N SER A 19 8.89 -3.56 3.94
CA SER A 19 8.12 -4.36 4.91
C SER A 19 6.68 -3.90 4.96
N PHE A 20 5.77 -4.84 5.18
CA PHE A 20 4.33 -4.62 5.21
C PHE A 20 3.80 -4.98 6.59
N THR A 21 3.02 -4.08 7.18
CA THR A 21 2.34 -4.32 8.46
C THR A 21 0.85 -4.06 8.27
N LEU A 22 0.01 -4.99 8.74
CA LEU A 22 -1.43 -4.78 8.75
C LEU A 22 -1.79 -3.72 9.79
N SER A 23 -2.14 -2.52 9.34
CA SER A 23 -2.55 -1.41 10.21
C SER A 23 -4.01 -1.56 10.68
N SER A 24 -4.93 -1.85 9.75
CA SER A 24 -6.35 -2.05 10.04
C SER A 24 -6.96 -3.06 9.08
N LEU A 25 -8.12 -3.59 9.45
CA LEU A 25 -8.90 -4.52 8.64
C LEU A 25 -10.39 -4.24 8.86
N ASP A 26 -11.11 -3.95 7.78
CA ASP A 26 -12.55 -3.72 7.79
C ASP A 26 -13.29 -4.64 6.81
N TYR A 27 -14.58 -4.88 7.09
CA TYR A 27 -15.46 -5.67 6.24
C TYR A 27 -16.74 -4.91 5.95
N THR A 28 -16.89 -4.46 4.71
CA THR A 28 -18.11 -3.78 4.26
C THR A 28 -18.99 -4.70 3.42
N GLN A 29 -20.25 -4.87 3.83
CA GLN A 29 -21.25 -5.65 3.08
C GLN A 29 -21.93 -4.77 2.02
N ASN A 30 -21.45 -4.84 0.77
CA ASN A 30 -22.08 -4.19 -0.36
C ASN A 30 -21.84 -5.00 -1.65
N SER A 31 -22.91 -5.55 -2.24
CA SER A 31 -22.80 -6.41 -3.42
C SER A 31 -22.25 -5.70 -4.66
N SER A 32 -22.58 -4.42 -4.87
CA SER A 32 -22.06 -3.67 -6.01
C SER A 32 -20.55 -3.41 -5.87
N TRP A 33 -20.09 -3.16 -4.64
CA TRP A 33 -18.67 -2.95 -4.37
C TRP A 33 -17.89 -4.26 -4.45
N PHE A 34 -18.46 -5.34 -3.89
CA PHE A 34 -17.86 -6.67 -3.98
C PHE A 34 -17.76 -7.16 -5.43
N ASN A 35 -18.71 -6.84 -6.30
CA ASN A 35 -18.65 -7.15 -7.73
C ASN A 35 -17.73 -6.22 -8.53
N ASN A 36 -17.14 -5.22 -7.87
CA ASN A 36 -16.32 -4.17 -8.48
C ASN A 36 -17.06 -3.27 -9.51
N ASP A 37 -18.38 -3.10 -9.38
CA ASP A 37 -19.18 -2.28 -10.31
C ASP A 37 -19.04 -0.77 -10.04
N SER A 38 -18.50 -0.39 -8.88
CA SER A 38 -18.50 1.00 -8.37
C SER A 38 -17.18 1.40 -7.71
N GLU A 39 -16.04 1.14 -8.35
CA GLU A 39 -14.70 1.39 -7.80
C GLU A 39 -14.53 2.75 -7.13
N SER A 40 -14.81 3.83 -7.88
CA SER A 40 -14.62 5.18 -7.37
C SER A 40 -15.44 5.44 -6.10
N GLN A 41 -16.62 4.84 -5.98
CA GLN A 41 -17.48 5.03 -4.81
C GLN A 41 -16.90 4.36 -3.56
N TYR A 42 -16.52 3.08 -3.65
CA TYR A 42 -16.00 2.39 -2.47
C TYR A 42 -14.62 2.92 -2.08
N LYS A 43 -13.75 3.21 -3.06
CA LYS A 43 -12.45 3.81 -2.76
C LYS A 43 -12.60 5.18 -2.10
N SER A 44 -13.53 6.02 -2.58
CA SER A 44 -13.79 7.34 -1.95
C SER A 44 -14.28 7.27 -0.51
N GLN A 45 -14.95 6.18 -0.12
CA GLN A 45 -15.53 6.02 1.22
C GLN A 45 -14.65 5.24 2.18
N LEU A 46 -13.82 4.33 1.67
CA LEU A 46 -13.10 3.35 2.45
C LEU A 46 -11.59 3.59 2.49
N ALA A 47 -11.03 4.42 1.60
CA ALA A 47 -9.60 4.66 1.60
C ALA A 47 -9.16 5.35 2.90
N ILE A 48 -8.16 4.76 3.56
CA ILE A 48 -7.53 5.28 4.78
C ILE A 48 -6.21 5.91 4.36
N SER A 49 -6.06 7.21 4.56
CA SER A 49 -4.83 7.98 4.33
C SER A 49 -4.00 7.53 3.11
N PRO A 50 -4.50 7.70 1.86
CA PRO A 50 -3.86 7.14 0.65
C PRO A 50 -2.41 7.59 0.38
N SER A 51 -2.00 8.68 1.03
CA SER A 51 -0.64 9.20 1.01
C SER A 51 0.33 8.37 1.83
N THR A 52 -0.08 7.91 3.02
CA THR A 52 0.78 7.19 3.96
C THR A 52 0.52 5.69 4.00
N THR A 53 -0.65 5.25 3.52
CA THR A 53 -1.15 3.89 3.67
C THR A 53 -1.44 3.23 2.33
N LEU A 54 -0.87 2.03 2.12
CA LEU A 54 -1.27 1.14 1.03
C LEU A 54 -2.64 0.55 1.35
N ASN A 55 -3.65 0.97 0.58
CA ASN A 55 -5.01 0.44 0.67
C ASN A 55 -5.15 -0.77 -0.26
N ILE A 56 -5.58 -1.92 0.28
CA ILE A 56 -5.85 -3.14 -0.48
C ILE A 56 -7.33 -3.52 -0.32
N TYR A 57 -8.03 -3.68 -1.44
CA TYR A 57 -9.45 -4.02 -1.48
C TYR A 57 -9.63 -5.42 -2.07
N THR A 58 -10.39 -6.28 -1.39
CA THR A 58 -10.70 -7.63 -1.88
C THR A 58 -12.13 -7.67 -2.43
N THR A 59 -12.27 -7.91 -3.73
CA THR A 59 -13.54 -7.93 -4.47
C THR A 59 -13.55 -9.12 -5.44
N THR A 60 -14.42 -9.13 -6.46
CA THR A 60 -14.29 -10.01 -7.65
C THR A 60 -13.33 -9.45 -8.70
N ALA A 61 -12.75 -8.27 -8.45
CA ALA A 61 -11.87 -7.51 -9.34
C ALA A 61 -12.41 -7.36 -10.78
N GLY A 62 -13.74 -7.36 -10.96
CA GLY A 62 -14.35 -7.22 -12.28
C GLY A 62 -14.01 -8.35 -13.26
N GLY A 63 -13.55 -9.50 -12.77
CA GLY A 63 -13.12 -10.65 -13.57
C GLY A 63 -11.61 -10.76 -13.82
N TYR A 64 -10.80 -9.80 -13.34
CA TYR A 64 -9.35 -9.92 -13.29
C TYR A 64 -8.89 -10.68 -12.04
N LEU A 65 -7.59 -11.03 -11.97
CA LEU A 65 -6.97 -11.52 -10.73
C LEU A 65 -6.72 -10.39 -9.75
N GLY A 66 -6.29 -9.25 -10.26
CA GLY A 66 -6.10 -8.01 -9.53
C GLY A 66 -5.85 -6.86 -10.49
N TYR A 67 -5.72 -5.65 -9.93
CA TYR A 67 -5.20 -4.48 -10.62
C TYR A 67 -4.75 -3.41 -9.62
N ALA A 68 -3.85 -2.54 -10.07
CA ALA A 68 -3.46 -1.31 -9.38
C ALA A 68 -3.29 -0.16 -10.37
N TYR A 69 -3.16 1.05 -9.84
CA TYR A 69 -2.71 2.22 -10.60
C TYR A 69 -1.25 2.50 -10.28
N LEU A 70 -0.51 3.01 -11.27
CA LEU A 70 0.88 3.40 -11.07
C LEU A 70 0.95 4.68 -10.20
N PRO A 71 2.05 4.90 -9.46
CA PRO A 71 2.23 6.09 -8.62
C PRO A 71 1.94 7.42 -9.32
N GLN A 72 2.30 7.55 -10.59
CA GLN A 72 2.17 8.78 -11.38
C GLN A 72 0.77 9.00 -11.99
N ASP A 73 -0.12 8.01 -11.94
CA ASP A 73 -1.46 8.12 -12.56
C ASP A 73 -2.37 9.10 -11.80
N TYR A 74 -2.13 9.24 -10.49
CA TYR A 74 -2.87 10.13 -9.60
C TYR A 74 -1.94 10.81 -8.60
N ASN A 75 -2.34 11.98 -8.09
CA ASN A 75 -1.68 12.59 -6.93
C ASN A 75 -1.63 11.60 -5.75
N GLU A 76 -0.54 11.64 -4.98
CA GLU A 76 -0.28 10.73 -3.86
C GLU A 76 -1.49 10.51 -2.94
N SER A 77 -2.18 11.59 -2.56
CA SER A 77 -3.33 11.58 -1.64
C SER A 77 -4.67 11.16 -2.27
N SER A 78 -4.69 10.82 -3.56
CA SER A 78 -5.91 10.41 -4.25
C SER A 78 -6.43 9.10 -3.68
N TYR A 79 -7.72 9.07 -3.33
CA TYR A 79 -8.39 7.84 -2.90
C TYR A 79 -8.43 6.76 -4.01
N MET A 80 -8.19 7.11 -5.27
CA MET A 80 -8.12 6.14 -6.36
C MET A 80 -6.90 5.21 -6.27
N HIS A 81 -5.84 5.64 -5.56
CA HIS A 81 -4.68 4.80 -5.27
C HIS A 81 -5.05 3.55 -4.46
N GLY A 82 -4.22 2.52 -4.60
CA GLY A 82 -4.36 1.25 -3.91
C GLY A 82 -4.50 0.07 -4.87
N VAL A 83 -4.56 -1.12 -4.28
CA VAL A 83 -4.60 -2.41 -4.98
C VAL A 83 -5.99 -3.01 -4.84
N VAL A 84 -6.53 -3.56 -5.92
CA VAL A 84 -7.76 -4.35 -5.89
C VAL A 84 -7.40 -5.79 -6.24
N LEU A 85 -7.77 -6.74 -5.38
CA LEU A 85 -7.53 -8.17 -5.57
C LEU A 85 -8.85 -8.90 -5.71
N ASN A 86 -8.88 -9.90 -6.59
CA ASN A 86 -9.90 -10.94 -6.52
C ASN A 86 -9.67 -11.73 -5.23
N TYR A 87 -10.68 -11.82 -4.36
CA TYR A 87 -10.54 -12.51 -3.07
C TYR A 87 -10.10 -13.98 -3.21
N GLN A 88 -10.31 -14.60 -4.38
CA GLN A 88 -9.89 -15.98 -4.67
C GLN A 88 -8.39 -16.14 -4.80
N THR A 89 -7.64 -15.06 -5.09
CA THR A 89 -6.17 -15.10 -5.21
C THR A 89 -5.46 -14.98 -3.86
N LEU A 90 -6.21 -14.69 -2.80
CA LEU A 90 -5.64 -14.69 -1.45
C LEU A 90 -5.19 -16.11 -1.07
N PRO A 91 -4.13 -16.22 -0.26
CA PRO A 91 -3.58 -17.51 0.13
C PRO A 91 -4.62 -18.49 0.66
N ASN A 92 -4.65 -19.69 0.06
CA ASN A 92 -5.46 -20.84 0.47
C ASN A 92 -6.99 -20.62 0.43
N VAL A 93 -7.50 -19.66 -0.34
CA VAL A 93 -8.94 -19.34 -0.38
C VAL A 93 -9.73 -20.20 -1.37
N TYR A 94 -9.21 -20.45 -2.57
CA TYR A 94 -9.97 -21.08 -3.66
C TYR A 94 -9.38 -22.41 -4.18
N ASN A 95 -8.13 -22.75 -3.81
CA ASN A 95 -7.41 -23.96 -4.21
C ASN A 95 -7.27 -24.10 -5.73
N TRP A 96 -6.43 -23.25 -6.32
CA TRP A 96 -6.21 -23.14 -7.77
C TRP A 96 -4.77 -22.72 -8.07
N GLU A 97 -4.45 -22.30 -9.29
CA GLU A 97 -3.07 -21.98 -9.67
C GLU A 97 -2.62 -20.56 -9.29
N TYR A 98 -3.50 -19.77 -8.66
CA TYR A 98 -3.26 -18.37 -8.28
C TYR A 98 -3.63 -18.06 -6.81
N ASP A 99 -3.66 -19.06 -5.91
CA ASP A 99 -3.92 -18.85 -4.46
C ASP A 99 -2.70 -19.05 -3.56
N GLU A 100 -1.49 -18.73 -4.05
CA GLU A 100 -0.30 -18.61 -3.21
C GLU A 100 -0.05 -17.17 -2.76
N GLY A 101 -0.76 -16.20 -3.36
CA GLY A 101 -0.75 -14.78 -2.99
C GLY A 101 0.13 -13.91 -3.87
N ASP A 102 0.68 -14.46 -4.96
CA ASP A 102 1.59 -13.72 -5.84
C ASP A 102 0.88 -12.69 -6.70
N THR A 103 -0.42 -12.84 -6.94
CA THR A 103 -1.23 -11.74 -7.48
C THR A 103 -1.11 -10.49 -6.60
N GLY A 104 -1.13 -10.64 -5.27
CA GLY A 104 -0.93 -9.51 -4.35
C GLY A 104 0.46 -8.87 -4.51
N VAL A 105 1.49 -9.69 -4.73
CA VAL A 105 2.85 -9.22 -4.98
C VAL A 105 2.94 -8.47 -6.31
N HIS A 106 2.35 -9.02 -7.38
CA HIS A 106 2.30 -8.40 -8.70
C HIS A 106 1.64 -7.01 -8.67
N GLU A 107 0.45 -6.91 -8.08
CA GLU A 107 -0.29 -5.65 -8.05
C GLU A 107 0.36 -4.60 -7.14
N VAL A 108 1.00 -5.03 -6.05
CA VAL A 108 1.82 -4.12 -5.23
C VAL A 108 3.05 -3.65 -6.02
N GLY A 109 3.61 -4.47 -6.90
CA GLY A 109 4.66 -4.08 -7.85
C GLY A 109 4.22 -2.93 -8.74
N HIS A 110 3.02 -3.01 -9.31
CA HIS A 110 2.41 -1.90 -10.06
C HIS A 110 2.17 -0.67 -9.18
N TYR A 111 1.59 -0.84 -8.00
CA TYR A 111 1.38 0.26 -7.06
C TYR A 111 2.70 1.00 -6.72
N LEU A 112 3.82 0.29 -6.72
CA LEU A 112 5.16 0.82 -6.47
C LEU A 112 5.90 1.28 -7.76
N GLY A 113 5.26 1.18 -8.92
CA GLY A 113 5.73 1.76 -10.19
C GLY A 113 6.44 0.81 -11.14
N LEU A 114 6.37 -0.50 -10.91
CA LEU A 114 6.85 -1.50 -11.87
C LEU A 114 5.87 -1.68 -13.04
N TYR A 115 6.40 -1.84 -14.24
CA TYR A 115 5.64 -2.28 -15.41
C TYR A 115 5.72 -3.80 -15.55
N HIS A 116 4.88 -4.36 -16.41
CA HIS A 116 5.04 -5.74 -16.85
C HIS A 116 6.37 -5.94 -17.56
N THR A 117 7.02 -7.09 -17.34
CA THR A 117 8.29 -7.43 -18.01
C THR A 117 8.20 -7.51 -19.53
N PHE A 118 6.99 -7.76 -20.07
CA PHE A 118 6.70 -7.75 -21.51
C PHE A 118 6.28 -6.36 -22.04
N GLN A 119 6.43 -5.29 -21.27
CA GLN A 119 6.04 -3.94 -21.68
C GLN A 119 6.74 -3.55 -23.00
N ASP A 120 5.95 -3.10 -23.97
CA ASP A 120 6.36 -2.76 -25.33
C ASP A 120 7.07 -3.89 -26.14
N SER A 121 6.97 -5.15 -25.70
CA SER A 121 7.46 -6.33 -26.41
C SER A 121 8.95 -6.24 -26.79
N CYS A 122 9.40 -7.00 -27.80
CA CYS A 122 10.82 -7.10 -28.19
C CYS A 122 11.46 -5.84 -28.81
N SER A 123 10.73 -4.73 -28.97
CA SER A 123 11.18 -3.60 -29.80
C SER A 123 10.98 -2.20 -29.20
N GLY A 124 10.34 -2.09 -28.04
CA GLY A 124 10.16 -0.81 -27.35
C GLY A 124 11.18 -0.53 -26.25
N ASN A 125 10.78 0.30 -25.29
CA ASN A 125 11.63 0.70 -24.17
C ASN A 125 11.59 -0.29 -22.99
N GLY A 126 10.84 -1.40 -23.14
CA GLY A 126 10.68 -2.38 -22.08
C GLY A 126 9.87 -1.85 -20.90
N ASP A 127 10.12 -2.46 -19.75
CA ASP A 127 9.57 -2.08 -18.44
C ASP A 127 10.38 -0.98 -17.74
N TYR A 128 11.34 -0.37 -18.46
CA TYR A 128 12.30 0.62 -17.96
C TYR A 128 13.18 0.09 -16.81
N VAL A 129 13.51 -1.20 -16.86
CA VAL A 129 14.48 -1.83 -15.96
C VAL A 129 15.54 -2.55 -16.82
N ASP A 130 16.82 -2.21 -16.64
CA ASP A 130 17.89 -2.69 -17.53
C ASP A 130 18.23 -4.19 -17.34
N ASP A 131 17.95 -4.75 -16.15
CA ASP A 131 18.28 -6.13 -15.80
C ASP A 131 17.11 -7.12 -15.96
N THR A 132 15.99 -6.67 -16.52
CA THR A 132 14.88 -7.50 -16.99
C THR A 132 14.98 -7.68 -18.51
N PRO A 133 15.28 -8.89 -19.01
CA PRO A 133 15.32 -9.12 -20.45
C PRO A 133 13.96 -8.88 -21.11
N ALA A 134 13.97 -8.25 -22.29
CA ALA A 134 12.76 -8.09 -23.09
C ALA A 134 12.22 -9.46 -23.57
N GLN A 135 10.90 -9.59 -23.61
CA GLN A 135 10.18 -10.76 -24.11
C GLN A 135 9.01 -10.34 -25.02
N ASP A 136 8.52 -11.26 -25.85
CA ASP A 136 7.28 -11.09 -26.61
C ASP A 136 6.08 -10.99 -25.66
N ASP A 137 5.07 -10.20 -26.02
CA ASP A 137 3.84 -9.97 -25.25
C ASP A 137 2.68 -10.89 -25.69
N GLY A 138 3.02 -12.02 -26.33
CA GLY A 138 2.09 -13.04 -26.77
C GLY A 138 1.77 -14.09 -25.71
N ASP A 139 1.31 -15.27 -26.15
CA ASP A 139 0.91 -16.37 -25.24
C ASP A 139 2.09 -16.95 -24.43
N ASN A 140 3.35 -16.57 -24.73
CA ASN A 140 4.53 -16.97 -23.97
C ASN A 140 4.47 -16.50 -22.51
N ILE A 141 3.85 -15.36 -22.22
CA ILE A 141 3.79 -14.77 -20.86
C ILE A 141 3.03 -15.63 -19.84
N TYR A 142 2.28 -16.65 -20.30
CA TYR A 142 1.58 -17.61 -19.45
C TYR A 142 2.33 -18.94 -19.29
N ASN A 143 3.49 -19.10 -19.95
CA ASN A 143 4.20 -20.37 -19.99
C ASN A 143 5.40 -20.41 -19.05
N CYS A 144 5.45 -21.41 -18.18
CA CYS A 144 6.56 -21.63 -17.25
C CYS A 144 7.59 -22.65 -17.79
N TRP A 145 8.18 -22.36 -18.96
CA TRP A 145 9.35 -23.10 -19.45
C TRP A 145 10.35 -22.14 -20.08
N ASN A 146 11.64 -22.50 -20.05
CA ASN A 146 12.70 -21.62 -20.56
C ASN A 146 12.46 -21.24 -22.01
N MET A 147 12.39 -19.93 -22.27
CA MET A 147 12.19 -19.32 -23.58
C MET A 147 13.13 -18.11 -23.73
N ASP A 148 13.37 -17.75 -24.98
CA ASP A 148 14.05 -16.54 -25.40
C ASP A 148 13.36 -16.12 -26.70
N THR A 149 12.34 -15.27 -26.55
CA THR A 149 11.43 -14.89 -27.65
C THR A 149 11.95 -13.68 -28.42
N CYS A 150 12.85 -12.90 -27.82
CA CYS A 150 13.45 -11.73 -28.45
C CYS A 150 14.85 -12.03 -29.00
N THR A 151 15.41 -11.07 -29.74
CA THR A 151 16.81 -11.18 -30.24
C THR A 151 17.80 -10.44 -29.35
N SER A 152 17.29 -9.59 -28.45
CA SER A 152 18.06 -8.97 -27.38
C SER A 152 18.58 -10.04 -26.42
N PRO A 153 19.77 -9.87 -25.81
CA PRO A 153 20.30 -10.87 -24.89
C PRO A 153 19.42 -11.06 -23.64
N GLY A 154 19.22 -12.32 -23.25
CA GLY A 154 18.58 -12.73 -22.00
C GLY A 154 17.35 -13.58 -22.26
N ASN A 155 17.08 -14.55 -21.38
CA ASN A 155 15.86 -15.36 -21.48
C ASN A 155 14.65 -14.54 -21.03
N ASP A 156 13.47 -14.91 -21.55
CA ASP A 156 12.18 -14.42 -21.07
C ASP A 156 12.13 -14.52 -19.52
N PRO A 157 11.83 -13.42 -18.79
CA PRO A 157 11.79 -13.40 -17.33
C PRO A 157 10.55 -14.10 -16.76
N ILE A 158 10.40 -15.40 -17.05
CA ILE A 158 9.23 -16.22 -16.71
C ILE A 158 9.00 -16.42 -15.20
N HIS A 159 10.03 -16.19 -14.37
CA HIS A 159 9.96 -16.29 -12.91
C HIS A 159 9.77 -14.93 -12.23
N ASN A 160 9.69 -13.85 -13.01
CA ASN A 160 9.56 -12.52 -12.45
C ASN A 160 8.12 -12.26 -12.01
N TYR A 161 7.93 -11.65 -10.83
CA TYR A 161 6.60 -11.30 -10.33
C TYR A 161 5.83 -10.37 -11.25
N MET A 162 6.49 -9.59 -12.13
CA MET A 162 5.84 -8.74 -13.14
C MET A 162 5.59 -9.46 -14.48
N ASN A 163 5.59 -10.79 -14.49
CA ASN A 163 5.12 -11.65 -15.58
C ASN A 163 3.71 -12.20 -15.24
N TYR A 164 3.11 -12.97 -16.16
CA TYR A 164 1.77 -13.57 -16.01
C TYR A 164 1.79 -15.10 -15.89
N THR A 165 2.95 -15.69 -15.60
CA THR A 165 3.01 -17.11 -15.27
C THR A 165 2.34 -17.34 -13.91
N ASN A 166 1.89 -18.56 -13.68
CA ASN A 166 1.18 -18.92 -12.45
C ASN A 166 2.06 -18.74 -11.20
N ASP A 167 1.41 -18.63 -10.03
CA ASP A 167 2.06 -18.46 -8.72
C ASP A 167 3.21 -19.46 -8.49
N ASN A 168 3.01 -20.73 -8.84
CA ASN A 168 4.05 -21.76 -8.70
C ASN A 168 5.34 -21.54 -9.53
N CYS A 169 5.34 -20.57 -10.44
CA CYS A 169 6.43 -20.22 -11.33
C CYS A 169 7.07 -18.88 -10.96
N ILE A 170 6.30 -17.89 -10.53
CA ILE A 170 6.81 -16.54 -10.22
C ILE A 170 7.40 -16.49 -8.81
N THR A 171 8.65 -16.07 -8.70
CA THR A 171 9.40 -16.15 -7.43
C THR A 171 10.31 -14.97 -7.14
N GLU A 172 10.49 -14.04 -8.08
CA GLU A 172 11.54 -13.02 -7.93
C GLU A 172 11.21 -11.65 -8.52
N PHE A 173 11.86 -10.64 -7.93
CA PHE A 173 12.13 -9.37 -8.59
C PHE A 173 13.63 -9.29 -8.91
N THR A 174 14.03 -8.33 -9.73
CA THR A 174 15.43 -8.03 -9.99
C THR A 174 15.94 -6.86 -9.14
N SER A 175 17.26 -6.66 -9.11
CA SER A 175 17.87 -5.48 -8.48
C SER A 175 17.39 -4.17 -9.11
N GLY A 176 17.30 -4.13 -10.44
CA GLY A 176 16.85 -2.94 -11.17
C GLY A 176 15.37 -2.61 -10.90
N GLN A 177 14.53 -3.62 -10.65
CA GLN A 177 13.16 -3.39 -10.20
C GLN A 177 13.12 -2.74 -8.81
N SER A 178 14.01 -3.15 -7.88
CA SER A 178 14.14 -2.48 -6.58
C SER A 178 14.57 -1.01 -6.73
N ASP A 179 15.55 -0.73 -7.58
CA ASP A 179 16.02 0.65 -7.84
C ASP A 179 14.89 1.51 -8.45
N ARG A 180 14.12 0.92 -9.37
CA ARG A 180 12.94 1.56 -9.96
C ARG A 180 11.88 1.86 -8.92
N ILE A 181 11.55 0.90 -8.05
CA ILE A 181 10.60 1.11 -6.95
C ILE A 181 11.05 2.30 -6.09
N ALA A 182 12.32 2.33 -5.69
CA ALA A 182 12.85 3.42 -4.86
C ALA A 182 12.66 4.79 -5.54
N TYR A 183 13.02 4.91 -6.82
CA TYR A 183 12.83 6.14 -7.59
C TYR A 183 11.35 6.54 -7.72
N MET A 184 10.48 5.58 -8.02
CA MET A 184 9.05 5.84 -8.23
C MET A 184 8.37 6.26 -6.93
N VAL A 185 8.70 5.62 -5.81
CA VAL A 185 8.19 5.98 -4.48
C VAL A 185 8.70 7.35 -4.06
N GLU A 186 10.01 7.62 -4.16
CA GLU A 186 10.58 8.93 -3.80
C GLU A 186 9.96 10.08 -4.61
N THR A 187 9.65 9.83 -5.89
CA THR A 187 9.12 10.85 -6.80
C THR A 187 7.62 11.10 -6.62
N TYR A 188 6.83 10.04 -6.46
CA TYR A 188 5.36 10.10 -6.58
C TYR A 188 4.60 9.68 -5.32
N LYS A 189 5.27 9.00 -4.38
CA LYS A 189 4.72 8.53 -3.10
C LYS A 189 5.66 8.83 -1.91
N PRO A 190 6.18 10.07 -1.77
CA PRO A 190 7.20 10.40 -0.77
C PRO A 190 6.72 10.25 0.69
N SER A 191 5.41 10.24 0.93
CA SER A 191 4.80 10.10 2.25
C SER A 191 4.44 8.65 2.57
N LEU A 192 4.57 7.72 1.62
CA LEU A 192 4.18 6.33 1.82
C LEU A 192 4.98 5.66 2.94
N GLY A 193 4.28 5.06 3.90
CA GLY A 193 4.90 4.43 5.06
C GLY A 193 5.53 5.41 6.06
N THR A 194 5.49 6.73 5.77
CA THR A 194 5.70 7.72 6.82
C THR A 194 4.52 7.58 7.79
N GLN A 195 4.82 7.52 9.08
CA GLN A 195 3.78 7.52 10.09
C GLN A 195 2.97 8.80 9.90
N GLU A 196 1.69 8.67 9.55
CA GLU A 196 0.75 9.75 9.83
C GLU A 196 0.50 9.68 11.33
N GLY A 197 0.85 10.77 12.00
CA GLY A 197 0.87 10.90 13.44
C GLY A 197 2.26 10.86 14.04
N CYS A 198 2.30 10.92 15.36
CA CYS A 198 3.51 11.33 16.04
C CYS A 198 4.55 10.23 16.23
N ALA A 199 5.83 10.63 16.21
CA ALA A 199 6.95 9.72 16.44
C ALA A 199 6.82 8.99 17.79
N GLY A 200 7.41 7.80 17.93
CA GLY A 200 7.35 7.05 19.19
C GLY A 200 7.72 7.89 20.42
N GLY A 201 6.85 7.88 21.44
CA GLY A 201 6.91 8.77 22.61
C GLY A 201 6.11 10.07 22.45
N TYR A 202 5.35 10.20 21.35
CA TYR A 202 4.44 11.30 21.07
C TYR A 202 3.08 10.76 20.62
N VAL A 203 2.05 11.58 20.77
CA VAL A 203 0.65 11.33 20.43
C VAL A 203 0.10 12.53 19.65
N ASP A 204 -0.88 12.28 18.78
CA ASP A 204 -1.55 13.36 18.05
C ASP A 204 -2.25 14.29 19.02
N ASP A 205 -2.13 15.59 18.77
CA ASP A 205 -2.92 16.58 19.50
C ASP A 205 -4.41 16.47 19.13
N CYS A 206 -5.27 16.87 20.04
CA CYS A 206 -6.71 16.74 19.91
C CYS A 206 -7.33 17.90 19.11
N SER A 207 -6.52 18.88 18.70
CA SER A 207 -6.97 20.05 17.94
C SER A 207 -7.23 19.71 16.47
N GLY A 208 -6.56 18.66 15.97
CA GLY A 208 -6.72 18.17 14.60
C GLY A 208 -5.99 19.03 13.56
N ASP A 209 -5.03 19.86 13.99
CA ASP A 209 -4.12 20.61 13.11
C ASP A 209 -2.88 19.81 12.68
N GLY A 210 -2.71 18.61 13.24
CA GLY A 210 -1.63 17.67 12.92
C GLY A 210 -0.39 17.85 13.79
N ASP A 211 -0.47 18.64 14.87
CA ASP A 211 0.60 18.79 15.84
C ASP A 211 0.75 17.54 16.74
N CYS A 212 1.95 17.42 17.32
CA CYS A 212 2.37 16.27 18.08
C CYS A 212 2.79 16.63 19.50
N CYS A 213 2.19 15.93 20.46
CA CYS A 213 2.41 16.09 21.89
C CYS A 213 3.23 14.94 22.45
N ALA A 214 4.09 15.17 23.45
CA ALA A 214 4.79 14.04 24.07
C ALA A 214 3.79 13.19 24.87
N GLU A 215 3.84 11.86 24.71
CA GLU A 215 2.99 10.93 25.47
C GLU A 215 3.20 11.10 26.99
N SER A 216 4.42 11.49 27.38
CA SER A 216 4.78 11.76 28.78
C SER A 216 4.10 12.98 29.39
N TRP A 217 3.40 13.80 28.60
CA TRP A 217 2.67 14.96 29.09
C TRP A 217 1.26 14.59 29.56
N ILE A 218 0.71 13.46 29.10
CA ILE A 218 -0.59 12.96 29.58
C ILE A 218 -0.51 12.68 31.09
N GLY A 219 -1.24 13.44 31.89
CA GLY A 219 -1.32 13.24 33.35
C GLY A 219 -0.05 13.62 34.12
N ASP A 220 0.73 14.59 33.60
CA ASP A 220 2.01 15.01 34.21
C ASP A 220 1.87 16.04 35.35
N GLY A 221 0.65 16.48 35.62
CA GLY A 221 0.27 17.48 36.61
C GLY A 221 0.17 18.91 36.07
N TYR A 222 0.39 19.12 34.77
CA TYR A 222 0.14 20.36 34.04
C TYR A 222 -1.02 20.15 33.07
N GLY A 223 -1.88 21.15 32.87
CA GLY A 223 -3.00 21.02 31.94
C GLY A 223 -2.63 21.41 30.52
N ASP A 224 -2.59 20.43 29.62
CA ASP A 224 -2.40 20.60 28.17
C ASP A 224 -3.76 20.57 27.44
N CYS A 225 -4.48 21.69 27.51
CA CYS A 225 -5.91 21.76 27.15
C CYS A 225 -6.15 22.54 25.84
N GLU A 226 -7.42 22.91 25.56
CA GLU A 226 -7.81 23.55 24.29
C GLU A 226 -7.05 24.86 23.98
N ASP A 227 -6.65 25.64 24.99
CA ASP A 227 -5.79 26.82 24.79
C ASP A 227 -4.34 26.38 24.62
N GLN A 228 -3.86 26.42 23.37
CA GLN A 228 -2.51 26.08 22.88
C GLN A 228 -1.36 26.91 23.49
N GLN A 229 -1.34 27.20 24.80
CA GLN A 229 -0.27 27.98 25.45
C GLN A 229 1.12 27.33 25.24
N TYR A 230 1.17 26.03 25.00
CA TYR A 230 2.38 25.27 24.64
C TYR A 230 2.30 24.52 23.30
N GLY A 231 1.24 24.75 22.49
CA GLY A 231 1.07 24.10 21.18
C GLY A 231 0.68 22.62 21.25
N CYS A 232 -0.12 22.24 22.25
CA CYS A 232 -0.53 20.87 22.47
C CYS A 232 -1.91 20.84 23.16
N ASP A 233 -2.85 20.10 22.57
CA ASP A 233 -4.17 19.80 23.13
C ASP A 233 -4.26 18.30 23.41
N LEU A 234 -4.40 17.90 24.67
CA LEU A 234 -4.51 16.50 25.12
C LEU A 234 -5.91 16.19 25.70
N THR A 235 -6.92 17.01 25.42
CA THR A 235 -8.27 16.85 25.98
C THR A 235 -8.94 15.51 25.63
N CYS A 236 -8.62 14.95 24.47
CA CYS A 236 -9.09 13.64 24.02
C CYS A 236 -8.48 12.44 24.77
N TYR A 237 -7.45 12.64 25.61
CA TYR A 237 -6.83 11.62 26.46
C TYR A 237 -7.34 11.69 27.90
N ASN A 238 -8.65 11.49 28.08
CA ASN A 238 -9.35 11.62 29.38
C ASN A 238 -9.23 13.02 30.02
N ASN A 239 -9.30 14.09 29.23
CA ASN A 239 -9.00 15.45 29.68
C ASN A 239 -7.61 15.52 30.32
N ASP A 240 -6.60 15.03 29.60
CA ASP A 240 -5.22 14.99 30.08
C ASP A 240 -5.07 14.22 31.41
N ASP A 241 -5.63 13.01 31.48
CA ASP A 241 -5.78 12.17 32.69
C ASP A 241 -6.32 12.92 33.94
N GLY A 242 -7.09 13.98 33.72
CA GLY A 242 -7.72 14.81 34.75
C GLY A 242 -6.99 16.11 35.08
N ASP A 243 -5.88 16.42 34.41
CA ASP A 243 -5.13 17.67 34.61
C ASP A 243 -5.85 18.87 33.97
N CYS A 244 -6.66 18.66 32.93
CA CYS A 244 -7.58 19.67 32.39
C CYS A 244 -8.85 19.82 33.25
N SER A 245 -8.70 20.38 34.46
CA SER A 245 -9.81 20.73 35.36
C SER A 245 -10.20 22.21 35.28
N SER A 246 -11.43 22.56 35.67
CA SER A 246 -12.00 23.92 35.55
C SER A 246 -11.21 25.03 36.26
N ASP A 247 -10.26 24.68 37.12
CA ASP A 247 -9.43 25.61 37.88
C ASP A 247 -8.05 25.87 37.21
N VAL A 248 -7.75 25.20 36.10
CA VAL A 248 -6.48 25.31 35.37
C VAL A 248 -6.58 26.37 34.26
N TYR A 249 -5.58 27.26 34.19
CA TYR A 249 -5.51 28.37 33.26
C TYR A 249 -5.38 27.84 31.82
N GLY A 250 -6.38 28.07 30.97
CA GLY A 250 -6.47 27.50 29.61
C GLY A 250 -7.63 26.50 29.40
N CYS A 251 -8.34 26.11 30.46
CA CYS A 251 -9.58 25.31 30.37
C CYS A 251 -10.86 26.18 30.38
N THR A 252 -10.79 27.46 29.98
CA THR A 252 -11.97 28.32 30.00
C THR A 252 -12.73 28.21 28.70
N ASP A 253 -13.68 27.27 28.68
CA ASP A 253 -14.94 27.27 27.95
C ASP A 253 -15.03 28.36 26.85
N ALA A 254 -14.47 28.08 25.68
CA ALA A 254 -14.71 28.87 24.49
C ALA A 254 -16.00 28.38 23.80
N THR A 255 -17.14 28.37 24.50
CA THR A 255 -18.50 28.62 23.96
C THR A 255 -19.60 28.38 25.00
N ALA A 256 -20.22 29.48 25.44
CA ALA A 256 -21.63 29.52 25.86
C ALA A 256 -22.48 30.12 24.73
#